data_AF-G4LXQ1-F1
#
_entry.id   AF-G4LXQ1-F1
#
_cell.length_a   1.000
_cell.length_b   1.000
_cell.length_c   1.000
_cell.angle_alpha   90.00
_cell.angle_beta   90.00
_cell.angle_gamma   90.00
#
_symmetry.space_group_name_H-M   'P 1'
#
loop_
_entity.id
_entity.type
_entity.pdbx_description
1 polymer ?
#
loop_
_entity_poly.entity_id
_entity_poly.type
_entity_poly.pdbx_seq_one_letter_code
_entity_poly.pdbx_strand_id
1 'polypeptide(L)'
;MIFWIIPILWVTAYVYFYIKAKCDDPAMTRVMIVLGSGGHTAEMLSYTSVLTCKYQPRLYVIAATDSMSEQKVLDLENKCDTKFSIKRIPRAREVKQSYASSIFSTLVSCLFAFPIVTIFRAKLILRIHSTLIIFVESICRTKTLSLSGKILYYTRLVDVIVQWPELKTKYPRSIYLGLLS
;
A
#
# COMPACT_ATOMS: atom_id res chain seq x y z
N MET A 1 6.37 3.02 -40.40
CA MET A 1 7.47 3.01 -39.40
C MET A 1 7.00 3.01 -37.93
N ILE A 2 5.89 3.65 -37.57
CA ILE A 2 5.41 3.73 -36.17
C ILE A 2 4.98 2.38 -35.55
N PHE A 3 4.47 1.45 -36.36
CA PHE A 3 3.96 0.15 -35.87
C PHE A 3 5.00 -0.75 -35.19
N TRP A 4 6.30 -0.60 -35.51
CA TRP A 4 7.38 -1.39 -34.88
C TRP A 4 7.96 -0.75 -33.62
N ILE A 5 7.70 0.54 -33.41
CA ILE A 5 8.25 1.29 -32.26
C ILE A 5 7.53 0.88 -30.97
N ILE A 6 6.21 0.70 -31.01
CA ILE A 6 5.41 0.33 -29.83
C ILE A 6 5.82 -1.06 -29.29
N PRO A 7 5.92 -2.12 -30.11
CA PRO A 7 6.38 -3.43 -29.63
C PRO A 7 7.81 -3.40 -29.09
N ILE A 8 8.73 -2.68 -29.73
CA ILE A 8 10.13 -2.58 -29.27
C ILE A 8 10.22 -1.84 -27.92
N LEU A 9 9.48 -0.74 -27.75
CA LEU A 9 9.40 -0.05 -26.46
C LEU A 9 8.78 -0.93 -25.38
N TRP A 10 7.78 -1.74 -25.74
CA TRP A 10 7.14 -2.66 -24.80
C TRP A 10 8.08 -3.78 -24.37
N VAL A 11 8.83 -4.36 -25.31
CA VAL A 11 9.83 -5.42 -25.04
C VAL A 11 10.99 -4.86 -24.23
N THR A 12 11.52 -3.68 -24.56
CA THR A 12 12.62 -3.07 -23.81
C THR A 12 12.20 -2.68 -22.40
N ALA A 13 10.99 -2.12 -22.22
CA ALA A 13 10.42 -1.87 -20.90
C ALA A 13 10.23 -3.18 -20.12
N TYR A 14 9.66 -4.22 -20.74
CA TYR A 14 9.47 -5.52 -20.13
C TYR A 14 10.80 -6.15 -19.68
N VAL A 15 11.82 -6.17 -20.55
CA VAL A 15 13.16 -6.68 -20.23
C VAL A 15 13.82 -5.86 -19.12
N TYR A 16 13.71 -4.53 -19.15
CA TYR A 16 14.21 -3.66 -18.08
C TYR A 16 13.56 -4.01 -16.73
N PHE A 17 12.23 -4.09 -16.68
CA PHE A 17 11.51 -4.42 -15.45
C PHE A 17 11.77 -5.87 -15.00
N TYR A 18 11.98 -6.80 -15.93
CA TYR A 18 12.31 -8.20 -15.64
C TYR A 18 13.71 -8.34 -15.02
N ILE A 19 14.73 -7.68 -15.59
CA ILE A 19 16.09 -7.67 -15.04
C ILE A 19 16.07 -7.03 -13.64
N LYS A 20 15.37 -5.90 -13.49
CA LYS A 20 15.24 -5.20 -12.22
C LYS A 20 14.54 -6.04 -11.15
N ALA A 21 13.51 -6.80 -11.52
CA ALA A 21 12.86 -7.73 -10.63
C ALA A 21 13.81 -8.87 -10.17
N LYS A 22 14.67 -9.37 -11.05
CA LYS A 22 15.60 -10.46 -10.71
C LYS A 22 16.72 -10.01 -9.75
N CYS A 23 17.10 -8.74 -9.77
CA CYS A 23 18.11 -8.14 -8.87
C CYS A 23 17.66 -7.94 -7.41
N ASP A 24 16.46 -8.38 -7.02
CA ASP A 24 16.03 -8.29 -5.63
C ASP A 24 16.72 -9.34 -4.77
N ASP A 25 17.53 -8.88 -3.82
CA ASP A 25 18.20 -9.71 -2.82
C ASP A 25 17.17 -10.53 -2.01
N PRO A 26 17.26 -11.87 -1.99
CA PRO A 26 16.34 -12.73 -1.24
C PRO A 26 16.47 -12.59 0.29
N ALA A 27 17.56 -12.03 0.81
CA ALA A 27 17.79 -11.91 2.26
C ALA A 27 16.97 -10.78 2.92
N MET A 28 16.70 -9.70 2.19
CA MET A 28 16.07 -8.48 2.72
C MET A 28 14.80 -8.12 1.93
N THR A 29 13.68 -8.05 2.64
CA THR A 29 12.40 -7.72 1.99
C THR A 29 12.18 -6.21 2.03
N ARG A 30 12.32 -5.55 0.88
CA ARG A 30 11.90 -4.14 0.74
C ARG A 30 10.44 -3.99 1.18
N VAL A 31 10.07 -2.91 1.86
CA VAL A 31 8.67 -2.65 2.27
C VAL A 31 8.25 -1.25 1.86
N MET A 32 7.03 -1.12 1.35
CA MET A 32 6.43 0.16 1.01
C MET A 32 5.24 0.39 1.93
N ILE A 33 5.23 1.51 2.63
CA ILE A 33 4.24 1.87 3.63
C ILE A 33 3.58 3.16 3.15
N VAL A 34 2.29 3.10 2.84
CA VAL A 34 1.54 4.26 2.38
C VAL A 34 0.79 4.85 3.57
N LEU A 35 1.05 6.12 3.85
CA LEU A 35 0.48 6.86 4.96
C LEU A 35 -0.39 8.00 4.44
N GLY A 36 -1.63 8.06 4.92
CA GLY A 36 -2.49 9.23 4.80
C GLY A 36 -2.44 10.06 6.09
N SER A 37 -3.54 10.75 6.40
CA SER A 37 -3.75 11.42 7.70
C SER A 37 -4.81 10.73 8.54
N GLY A 38 -4.66 10.79 9.87
CA GLY A 38 -5.70 10.43 10.84
C GLY A 38 -5.50 9.07 11.48
N GLY A 39 -6.60 8.42 11.88
CA GLY A 39 -6.58 7.17 12.67
C GLY A 39 -5.93 5.99 11.95
N HIS A 40 -6.15 5.84 10.64
CA HIS A 40 -5.53 4.76 9.85
C HIS A 40 -4.00 4.89 9.79
N THR A 41 -3.47 6.12 9.80
CA THR A 41 -2.03 6.34 9.88
C THR A 41 -1.48 5.83 11.20
N ALA A 42 -2.18 6.10 12.32
CA ALA A 42 -1.77 5.61 13.63
C ALA A 42 -1.79 4.07 13.69
N GLU A 43 -2.83 3.43 13.15
CA GLU A 43 -2.90 1.97 13.01
C GLU A 43 -1.69 1.43 12.21
N MET A 44 -1.40 2.03 11.05
CA MET A 44 -0.29 1.59 10.20
C MET A 44 1.08 1.79 10.86
N LEU A 45 1.26 2.86 11.62
CA LEU A 45 2.48 3.12 12.37
C LEU A 45 2.67 2.12 13.53
N SER A 46 1.59 1.67 14.18
CA SER A 46 1.66 0.59 15.18
C SER A 46 2.25 -0.68 14.55
N TYR A 47 1.73 -1.12 13.40
CA TYR A 47 2.28 -2.28 12.67
C TYR A 47 3.75 -2.08 12.28
N THR A 48 4.08 -0.88 11.86
CA THR A 48 5.43 -0.53 11.41
C THR A 48 6.44 -0.59 12.55
N SER A 49 6.04 -0.22 13.76
CA SER A 49 6.91 -0.21 14.94
C SER A 49 7.41 -1.61 15.33
N VAL A 50 6.67 -2.66 14.99
CA VAL A 50 7.00 -4.06 15.30
C VAL A 50 7.81 -4.73 14.17
N LEU A 51 7.96 -4.07 13.01
CA LEU A 51 8.72 -4.63 11.89
C LEU A 51 10.21 -4.75 12.26
N THR A 52 10.78 -5.93 12.01
CA THR A 52 12.20 -6.22 12.25
C THR A 52 13.11 -5.69 11.14
N CYS A 53 14.43 -5.76 11.34
CA CYS A 53 15.44 -5.32 10.37
C CYS A 53 15.42 -6.11 9.05
N LYS A 54 14.77 -7.29 8.99
CA LYS A 54 14.56 -8.06 7.75
C LYS A 54 13.79 -7.28 6.68
N TYR A 55 12.97 -6.32 7.13
CA TYR A 55 12.08 -5.54 6.29
C TYR A 55 12.69 -4.19 5.89
N GLN A 56 13.84 -4.23 5.19
CA GLN A 56 14.55 -3.04 4.72
C GLN A 56 14.94 -3.16 3.23
N PRO A 57 15.13 -2.02 2.53
CA PRO A 57 14.76 -0.65 2.92
C PRO A 57 13.24 -0.43 3.02
N ARG A 58 12.86 0.51 3.90
CA ARG A 58 11.48 0.96 4.10
C ARG A 58 11.20 2.22 3.27
N LEU A 59 10.19 2.20 2.42
CA LEU A 59 9.75 3.34 1.64
C LEU A 59 8.41 3.85 2.18
N TYR A 60 8.42 5.02 2.78
CA TYR A 60 7.22 5.71 3.23
C TYR A 60 6.68 6.60 2.13
N VAL A 61 5.42 6.40 1.76
CA VAL A 61 4.70 7.22 0.80
C VAL A 61 3.67 8.02 1.56
N ILE A 62 3.90 9.33 1.69
CA ILE A 62 3.09 10.22 2.53
C ILE A 62 2.32 11.20 1.64
N ALA A 63 1.10 11.56 2.04
CA ALA A 63 0.37 12.63 1.38
C ALA A 63 1.13 13.97 1.52
N ALA A 64 1.27 14.72 0.43
CA ALA A 64 2.00 15.99 0.40
C ALA A 64 1.44 17.03 1.40
N THR A 65 0.16 16.92 1.75
CA THR A 65 -0.54 17.79 2.70
C THR A 65 -0.38 17.38 4.16
N ASP A 66 0.35 16.28 4.46
CA ASP A 66 0.41 15.72 5.81
C ASP A 66 1.84 15.72 6.40
N SER A 67 2.22 16.88 6.94
CA SER A 67 3.50 17.06 7.64
C SER A 67 3.55 16.35 9.00
N MET A 68 2.40 16.11 9.65
CA MET A 68 2.34 15.46 10.96
C MET A 68 2.70 13.98 10.85
N SER A 69 2.19 13.30 9.82
CA SER A 69 2.53 11.89 9.58
C SER A 69 4.01 11.72 9.22
N GLU A 70 4.62 12.70 8.55
CA GLU A 70 6.06 12.71 8.27
C GLU A 70 6.90 12.78 9.54
N GLN A 71 6.57 13.68 10.47
CA GLN A 71 7.26 13.78 11.77
C GLN A 71 7.19 12.47 12.55
N LYS A 72 6.01 11.84 12.61
CA LYS A 72 5.85 10.55 13.31
C LYS A 72 6.71 9.43 12.72
N VAL A 73 6.89 9.40 11.40
CA VAL A 73 7.77 8.42 10.75
C VAL A 73 9.23 8.67 11.14
N LEU A 74 9.67 9.93 11.13
CA LEU A 74 11.02 10.28 11.56
C LEU A 74 11.26 9.87 13.02
N ASP A 75 10.32 10.17 13.91
CA ASP A 75 10.42 9.79 15.32
C ASP A 75 10.46 8.28 15.55
N LEU A 76 9.78 7.49 14.70
CA LEU A 76 9.81 6.03 14.75
C LEU A 76 11.12 5.46 14.20
N GLU A 77 11.59 5.96 13.06
CA GLU A 77 12.80 5.43 12.42
C GLU A 77 14.07 5.86 13.12
N ASN A 78 14.10 7.05 13.73
CA ASN A 78 15.20 7.50 14.59
C ASN A 78 15.43 6.55 15.79
N LYS A 79 14.41 5.80 16.22
CA LYS A 79 14.55 4.79 17.28
C LYS A 79 15.16 3.47 16.78
N CYS A 80 15.04 3.16 15.49
CA CYS A 80 15.34 1.84 14.95
C CYS A 80 16.59 1.80 14.05
N ASP A 81 17.21 2.95 13.75
CA ASP A 81 18.40 3.11 12.89
C ASP A 81 18.33 2.26 11.60
N THR A 82 17.17 2.31 10.91
CA THR A 82 16.95 1.53 9.69
C THR A 82 17.12 2.37 8.43
N LYS A 83 17.46 1.73 7.30
CA LYS A 83 17.46 2.40 6.00
C LYS A 83 16.03 2.69 5.54
N PHE A 84 15.63 3.96 5.58
CA PHE A 84 14.32 4.41 5.11
C PHE A 84 14.40 5.53 4.06
N SER A 85 13.34 5.68 3.27
CA SER A 85 13.15 6.75 2.30
C SER A 85 11.72 7.26 2.37
N ILE A 86 11.52 8.58 2.27
CA ILE A 86 10.20 9.21 2.29
C ILE A 86 9.93 9.81 0.90
N LYS A 87 8.76 9.49 0.33
CA LYS A 87 8.26 10.07 -0.92
C LYS A 87 6.90 10.70 -0.67
N ARG A 88 6.68 11.89 -1.25
CA ARG A 88 5.40 12.60 -1.15
C ARG A 88 4.57 12.38 -2.40
N ILE A 89 3.27 12.11 -2.22
CA ILE A 89 2.28 12.00 -3.30
C ILE A 89 1.10 12.92 -3.03
N PRO A 90 0.42 13.43 -4.07
CA PRO A 90 -0.83 14.16 -3.85
C PRO A 90 -1.88 13.25 -3.20
N ARG A 91 -2.73 13.83 -2.35
CA ARG A 91 -3.82 13.07 -1.71
C ARG A 91 -4.91 12.79 -2.75
N ALA A 92 -5.37 11.53 -2.79
CA ALA A 92 -6.44 11.12 -3.71
C ALA A 92 -7.77 11.88 -3.50
N ARG A 93 -8.07 12.31 -2.27
CA ARG A 93 -9.24 13.12 -1.95
C ARG A 93 -9.00 13.96 -0.70
N GLU A 94 -9.22 15.26 -0.80
CA GLU A 94 -9.18 16.14 0.37
C GLU A 94 -10.49 16.14 1.16
N VAL A 95 -10.39 16.46 2.45
CA VAL A 95 -11.54 16.55 3.35
C VAL A 95 -12.43 17.71 2.87
N LYS A 96 -13.74 17.45 2.72
CA LYS A 96 -14.78 18.36 2.16
C LYS A 96 -14.79 18.51 0.62
N GLN A 97 -14.00 17.75 -0.14
CA GLN A 97 -14.16 17.71 -1.60
C GLN A 97 -15.48 17.04 -2.02
N SER A 98 -16.07 17.56 -3.10
CA SER A 98 -17.25 16.95 -3.72
C SER A 98 -16.89 15.60 -4.37
N TYR A 99 -17.84 14.67 -4.45
CA TYR A 99 -17.60 13.35 -5.05
C TYR A 99 -17.14 13.43 -6.52
N ALA A 100 -17.66 14.38 -7.29
CA ALA A 100 -17.27 14.57 -8.69
C ALA A 100 -15.82 15.05 -8.83
N SER A 101 -15.42 16.07 -8.06
CA SER A 101 -14.03 16.55 -8.07
C SER A 101 -13.04 15.50 -7.54
N SER A 102 -13.50 14.65 -6.61
CA SER A 102 -12.70 13.56 -6.04
C SER A 102 -12.28 12.52 -7.08
N ILE A 103 -13.07 12.28 -8.12
CA ILE A 103 -12.72 11.33 -9.18
C ILE A 103 -11.48 11.82 -9.93
N PHE A 104 -11.43 13.12 -10.26
CA PHE A 104 -10.30 13.70 -10.98
C PHE A 104 -9.03 13.72 -10.12
N SER A 105 -9.11 14.15 -8.86
CA SER A 105 -7.96 14.15 -7.95
C SER A 105 -7.47 12.72 -7.66
N THR A 106 -8.36 11.74 -7.62
CA THR A 106 -8.00 10.32 -7.51
C THR A 106 -7.25 9.83 -8.74
N LEU A 107 -7.70 10.18 -9.96
CA LEU A 107 -7.02 9.80 -11.20
C LEU A 107 -5.62 10.40 -11.29
N VAL A 108 -5.49 11.70 -11.00
CA VAL A 108 -4.19 12.38 -10.96
C VAL A 108 -3.26 11.69 -9.97
N SER A 109 -3.74 11.40 -8.75
CA SER A 109 -2.94 10.72 -7.73
C SER A 109 -2.53 9.30 -8.15
N CYS A 110 -3.41 8.60 -8.87
CA CYS A 110 -3.10 7.28 -9.44
C CYS A 110 -1.97 7.35 -10.48
N LEU A 111 -2.00 8.36 -11.36
CA LEU A 111 -0.96 8.57 -12.37
C LEU A 111 0.40 8.88 -11.73
N PHE A 112 0.43 9.66 -10.64
CA PHE A 112 1.66 9.92 -9.88
C PHE A 112 2.14 8.69 -9.09
N ALA A 113 1.23 7.87 -8.58
CA ALA A 113 1.57 6.66 -7.83
C ALA A 113 2.10 5.54 -8.73
N PHE A 114 1.60 5.43 -9.97
CA PHE A 114 1.97 4.38 -10.91
C PHE A 114 3.50 4.21 -11.10
N PRO A 115 4.30 5.23 -11.44
CA PRO A 115 5.74 5.09 -11.58
C PRO A 115 6.45 4.72 -10.27
N ILE A 116 5.93 5.14 -9.11
CA ILE A 116 6.52 4.81 -7.82
C ILE A 116 6.36 3.31 -7.54
N VAL A 117 5.16 2.78 -7.76
CA VAL A 117 4.85 1.36 -7.55
C VAL A 117 5.57 0.48 -8.57
N THR A 118 5.62 0.87 -9.85
CA THR A 118 6.34 0.10 -10.88
C THR A 118 7.83 0.01 -10.59
N ILE A 119 8.45 1.09 -10.09
CA ILE A 119 9.87 1.09 -9.75
C ILE A 119 10.16 0.28 -8.48
N PHE A 120 9.34 0.42 -7.44
CA PHE A 120 9.61 -0.20 -6.13
C PHE A 120 9.15 -1.66 -6.05
N ARG A 121 8.06 -2.00 -6.75
CA ARG A 121 7.41 -3.31 -6.79
C ARG A 121 7.08 -3.76 -8.22
N ALA A 122 8.05 -3.73 -9.12
CA ALA A 122 7.88 -4.20 -10.50
C ALA A 122 7.25 -5.61 -10.60
N LYS A 123 7.65 -6.52 -9.69
CA LYS A 123 7.12 -7.90 -9.61
C LYS A 123 5.61 -7.97 -9.39
N LEU A 124 5.04 -7.01 -8.66
CA LEU A 124 3.61 -6.96 -8.36
C LEU A 124 2.80 -6.72 -9.64
N ILE A 125 3.25 -5.78 -10.48
CA ILE A 125 2.56 -5.39 -11.70
C ILE A 125 2.75 -6.41 -12.80
N LEU A 126 3.97 -6.96 -12.94
CA LEU A 126 4.26 -8.01 -13.91
C LEU A 126 3.67 -9.37 -13.53
N ARG A 127 3.08 -9.49 -12.32
CA ARG A 127 2.43 -10.71 -11.80
C ARG A 127 3.31 -11.96 -11.89
N ILE A 128 4.63 -11.78 -11.78
CA ILE A 128 5.65 -12.83 -11.95
C ILE A 128 5.65 -13.80 -10.76
N HIS A 129 5.14 -13.37 -9.60
CA HIS A 129 5.05 -14.19 -8.39
C HIS A 129 3.65 -14.16 -7.78
N SER A 130 3.30 -15.25 -7.08
CA SER A 130 2.14 -15.31 -6.18
C SER A 130 2.29 -14.24 -5.11
N THR A 131 1.55 -13.15 -5.24
CA THR A 131 1.51 -12.07 -4.26
C THR A 131 0.33 -12.32 -3.34
N LEU A 132 0.60 -12.52 -2.05
CA LEU A 132 -0.43 -12.52 -1.03
C LEU A 132 -0.85 -11.08 -0.75
N ILE A 133 -2.13 -10.77 -0.97
CA ILE A 133 -2.71 -9.46 -0.69
C ILE A 133 -3.66 -9.61 0.49
N ILE A 134 -3.33 -8.94 1.59
CA ILE A 134 -4.10 -8.96 2.83
C ILE A 134 -4.75 -7.60 3.00
N PHE A 135 -6.05 -7.59 3.31
CA PHE A 135 -6.79 -6.41 3.71
C PHE A 135 -7.17 -6.50 5.18
N VAL A 136 -6.61 -5.64 6.02
CA VAL A 136 -6.97 -5.53 7.43
C VAL A 136 -8.05 -4.48 7.59
N GLU A 137 -9.22 -4.88 8.11
CA GLU A 137 -10.30 -3.94 8.41
C GLU A 137 -9.96 -3.10 9.66
N SER A 138 -10.42 -1.85 9.66
CA SER A 138 -10.11 -0.89 10.72
C SER A 138 -10.69 -1.31 12.08
N ILE A 139 -9.98 -0.93 13.15
CA ILE A 139 -10.40 -1.18 14.53
C ILE A 139 -11.76 -0.56 14.85
N CYS A 140 -12.09 0.56 14.21
CA CYS A 140 -13.36 1.28 14.43
C CYS A 140 -14.57 0.54 13.83
N ARG A 141 -14.37 -0.51 13.04
CA ARG A 141 -15.45 -1.27 12.39
C ARG A 141 -15.78 -2.52 13.18
N THR A 142 -16.73 -2.39 14.10
CA THR A 142 -17.19 -3.50 14.97
C THR A 142 -18.35 -4.30 14.37
N LYS A 143 -19.30 -3.62 13.70
CA LYS A 143 -20.58 -4.24 13.27
C LYS A 143 -20.65 -4.58 11.78
N THR A 144 -19.96 -3.82 10.94
CA THR A 144 -19.99 -3.97 9.47
C THR A 144 -18.64 -3.66 8.86
N LEU A 145 -18.30 -4.37 7.77
CA LEU A 145 -17.14 -4.05 6.95
C LEU A 145 -17.31 -2.67 6.30
N SER A 146 -16.18 -2.00 6.08
CA SER A 146 -16.10 -0.79 5.26
C SER A 146 -16.55 -1.07 3.83
N LEU A 147 -16.86 -0.03 3.05
CA LEU A 147 -17.23 -0.21 1.64
C LEU A 147 -16.12 -0.94 0.87
N SER A 148 -14.87 -0.54 1.08
CA SER A 148 -13.68 -1.21 0.53
C SER A 148 -13.60 -2.66 0.98
N GLY A 149 -13.77 -2.92 2.28
CA GLY A 149 -13.77 -4.27 2.84
C GLY A 149 -14.85 -5.16 2.25
N LYS A 150 -16.05 -4.62 2.00
CA LYS A 150 -17.14 -5.35 1.32
C LYS A 150 -16.77 -5.69 -0.12
N ILE A 151 -16.30 -4.72 -0.89
CA ILE A 151 -15.89 -4.93 -2.29
C ILE A 151 -14.84 -6.04 -2.35
N LEU A 152 -13.78 -5.91 -1.56
CA LEU A 152 -12.67 -6.86 -1.50
C LEU A 152 -13.09 -8.25 -1.00
N TYR A 153 -13.98 -8.31 -0.01
CA TYR A 153 -14.56 -9.56 0.46
C TYR A 153 -15.33 -10.28 -0.65
N TYR A 154 -16.13 -9.57 -1.44
CA TYR A 154 -16.96 -10.17 -2.49
C TYR A 154 -16.18 -10.48 -3.77
N THR A 155 -15.18 -9.67 -4.14
CA THR A 155 -14.35 -9.91 -5.32
C THR A 155 -13.38 -11.08 -5.15
N ARG A 156 -13.14 -11.54 -3.91
CA ARG A 156 -12.25 -12.68 -3.57
C ARG A 156 -10.81 -12.49 -4.05
N LEU A 157 -10.39 -11.24 -4.21
CA LEU A 157 -9.04 -10.92 -4.67
C LEU A 157 -8.03 -10.89 -3.52
N VAL A 158 -8.50 -10.81 -2.28
CA VAL A 158 -7.66 -10.58 -1.10
C VAL A 158 -8.20 -11.35 0.11
N ASP A 159 -7.31 -11.65 1.04
CA ASP A 159 -7.68 -12.18 2.34
C ASP A 159 -8.07 -11.03 3.28
N VAL A 160 -9.32 -11.06 3.75
CA VAL A 160 -9.88 -10.02 4.61
C VAL A 160 -9.70 -10.41 6.08
N ILE A 161 -8.92 -9.64 6.82
CA ILE A 161 -8.69 -9.79 8.25
C ILE A 161 -9.63 -8.85 9.02
N VAL A 162 -10.28 -9.38 10.05
CA VAL A 162 -11.18 -8.66 10.95
C VAL A 162 -10.68 -8.74 12.39
N GLN A 163 -10.88 -7.66 13.13
CA GLN A 163 -10.43 -7.53 14.53
C GLN A 163 -11.53 -7.82 15.55
N TRP A 164 -12.79 -7.98 15.11
CA TRP A 164 -13.96 -8.18 15.97
C TRP A 164 -14.67 -9.51 15.66
N PRO A 165 -15.08 -10.28 16.70
CA PRO A 165 -15.70 -11.59 16.52
C PRO A 165 -17.09 -11.52 15.86
N GLU A 166 -17.82 -10.43 16.05
CA GLU A 166 -19.12 -10.22 15.42
C GLU A 166 -18.99 -10.15 13.88
N LEU A 167 -17.91 -9.54 13.39
CA LEU A 167 -17.62 -9.51 11.95
C LEU A 167 -17.31 -10.88 11.40
N LYS A 168 -16.58 -11.73 12.13
CA LYS A 168 -16.28 -13.10 11.70
C LYS A 168 -17.57 -13.92 11.56
N THR A 169 -18.49 -13.75 12.51
CA THR A 169 -19.80 -14.41 12.47
C THR A 169 -20.61 -13.98 11.23
N LYS A 170 -20.59 -12.69 10.91
CA LYS A 170 -21.32 -12.12 9.76
C LYS A 170 -20.64 -12.39 8.41
N TYR A 171 -19.31 -12.48 8.41
CA TYR A 171 -18.47 -12.65 7.23
C TYR A 171 -17.58 -13.87 7.43
N PRO A 172 -18.12 -15.10 7.28
CA PRO A 172 -17.43 -16.34 7.68
C PRO A 172 -16.11 -16.59 6.93
N ARG A 173 -15.93 -16.01 5.74
CA ARG A 173 -14.67 -16.12 4.98
C ARG A 173 -13.56 -15.18 5.47
N SER A 174 -13.87 -14.22 6.33
CA SER A 174 -12.84 -13.35 6.91
C SER A 174 -11.98 -14.11 7.91
N ILE A 175 -10.74 -13.68 8.12
CA ILE A 175 -9.82 -14.23 9.10
C ILE A 175 -9.91 -13.35 10.36
N TYR A 176 -10.20 -13.94 11.50
CA TYR A 176 -10.23 -13.22 12.77
C TYR A 176 -8.90 -13.37 13.49
N LEU A 177 -8.23 -12.26 13.79
CA LEU A 177 -6.95 -12.24 14.52
C LEU A 177 -6.99 -11.48 15.85
N GLY A 178 -8.15 -10.91 16.22
CA GLY A 178 -8.27 -10.05 17.40
C GLY A 178 -7.66 -8.66 17.18
N LEU A 179 -7.34 -7.98 18.28
CA LEU A 179 -6.77 -6.63 18.26
C LEU A 179 -5.33 -6.69 17.77
N LEU A 180 -5.02 -5.98 16.68
CA LEU A 180 -3.68 -5.95 16.10
C LEU A 180 -2.88 -4.70 16.49
N SER A 181 -3.53 -3.70 17.10
CA SER A 181 -2.96 -2.40 17.44
C SER A 181 -2.26 -2.35 18.78
#